data_AF-A0A1M7ZSK0-F1
#
_entry.id   AF-A0A1M7ZSK0-F1
#
_cell.length_a   1.000
_cell.length_b   1.000
_cell.length_c   1.000
_cell.angle_alpha   90.00
_cell.angle_beta   90.00
_cell.angle_gamma   90.00
#
_symmetry.space_group_name_H-M   'P 1'
#
loop_
_entity.id
_entity.type
_entity.pdbx_description
1 polymer ?
#
loop_
_entity_poly.entity_id
_entity_poly.type
_entity_poly.pdbx_seq_one_letter_code
_entity_poly.pdbx_strand_id
1 'polypeptide(L)' 'MNTAALITMVLAQGIVICLTGFFFYKVLTTPPVKEPDSFEDNDDELIRKND' A
#
# COMPACT_ATOMS: atom_id res chain seq x y z
N MET A 1 -0.06 10.27 40.58
CA MET A 1 0.07 9.49 39.33
C MET A 1 1.49 9.65 38.84
N ASN A 2 2.16 8.57 38.39
CA ASN A 2 3.55 8.64 37.97
C ASN A 2 3.64 9.34 36.61
N THR A 3 4.28 10.51 36.56
CA THR A 3 4.49 11.31 35.34
C THR A 3 5.12 10.49 34.22
N ALA A 4 6.04 9.58 34.55
CA ALA A 4 6.68 8.71 33.57
C ALA A 4 5.67 7.78 32.87
N ALA A 5 4.70 7.23 33.62
CA ALA A 5 3.67 6.35 33.08
C ALA A 5 2.69 7.10 32.15
N LEU A 6 2.40 8.37 32.46
CA LEU A 6 1.56 9.21 31.62
C LEU A 6 2.27 9.56 30.30
N ILE A 7 3.56 9.91 30.38
CA ILE A 7 4.38 10.23 29.20
C ILE A 7 4.45 9.02 28.28
N THR A 8 4.78 7.83 28.80
CA THR A 8 4.88 6.62 27.96
C THR A 8 3.56 6.24 27.32
N MET A 9 2.44 6.40 28.02
CA MET A 9 1.09 6.15 27.48
C MET A 9 0.77 7.08 26.29
N VAL A 10 0.96 8.39 26.45
CA VAL A 10 0.67 9.37 25.39
C VAL A 10 1.62 9.18 24.21
N LEU A 11 2.88 8.85 24.47
CA LEU A 11 3.89 8.65 23.43
C LEU A 11 3.60 7.38 22.60
N ALA A 12 3.19 6.29 23.25
CA ALA A 12 2.75 5.08 22.56
C ALA A 12 1.53 5.34 21.66
N GLN A 13 0.52 6.06 22.19
CA GLN A 13 -0.66 6.45 21.43
C GLN A 13 -0.29 7.35 20.24
N GLY A 14 0.58 8.35 20.45
CA GLY A 14 1.07 9.24 19.41
C GLY A 14 1.76 8.50 18.28
N ILE A 15 2.62 7.52 18.58
CA ILE A 15 3.29 6.69 17.57
C ILE A 15 2.27 5.93 16.72
N VAL A 16 1.30 5.27 17.35
CA VAL A 16 0.27 4.51 16.63
C VAL A 16 -0.53 5.44 15.72
N ILE A 17 -0.99 6.57 16.23
CA ILE A 17 -1.76 7.56 15.44
C ILE A 17 -0.95 8.07 14.26
N CYS A 18 0.34 8.41 14.46
CA CYS A 18 1.21 8.88 13.39
C CYS A 18 1.42 7.82 12.31
N LEU A 19 1.68 6.56 12.69
CA LEU A 19 1.87 5.47 11.74
C LEU A 19 0.59 5.20 10.95
N THR A 20 -0.55 5.09 11.64
CA THR A 20 -1.86 4.87 10.99
C THR A 20 -2.18 6.03 10.05
N GLY A 21 -2.02 7.28 10.49
CA GLY A 21 -2.23 8.46 9.65
C GLY A 21 -1.33 8.48 8.41
N PHE A 22 -0.06 8.12 8.55
CA PHE A 22 0.88 8.02 7.43
C PHE A 22 0.45 6.99 6.38
N PHE A 23 0.06 5.77 6.80
CA PHE A 23 -0.38 4.74 5.87
C PHE A 23 -1.70 5.11 5.20
N PHE A 24 -2.64 5.71 5.93
CA PHE A 24 -3.90 6.18 5.35
C PHE A 24 -3.66 7.28 4.32
N TYR A 25 -2.82 8.26 4.64
CA TYR A 25 -2.40 9.29 3.70
C TYR A 25 -1.79 8.65 2.46
N LYS A 26 -0.82 7.74 2.65
CA LYS A 26 -0.16 7.03 1.54
C LYS A 26 -1.16 6.27 0.68
N VAL A 27 -2.10 5.53 1.26
CA VAL A 27 -3.13 4.79 0.49
C VAL A 27 -4.03 5.72 -0.31
N LEU A 28 -4.45 6.84 0.28
CA LEU A 28 -5.34 7.80 -0.40
C LEU A 28 -4.63 8.61 -1.50
N THR A 29 -3.31 8.81 -1.40
CA THR A 29 -2.56 9.63 -2.35
C THR A 29 -1.69 8.85 -3.32
N THR A 30 -1.46 7.54 -3.11
CA THR A 30 -0.67 6.74 -4.04
C THR A 30 -1.51 6.50 -5.30
N PRO A 31 -1.08 7.00 -6.47
CA PRO A 31 -1.80 6.73 -7.71
C PRO A 31 -1.80 5.22 -7.98
N PRO A 32 -2.86 4.69 -8.62
CA PRO A 32 -2.88 3.29 -9.02
C PRO A 32 -1.64 3.00 -9.86
N VAL A 33 -0.94 1.92 -9.53
CA VAL A 33 0.15 1.42 -10.37
C VAL A 33 -0.45 1.17 -11.75
N LYS A 34 0.14 1.75 -12.79
CA LYS A 34 -0.25 1.43 -14.17
C LYS A 34 -0.03 -0.05 -14.34
N GLU A 35 -1.13 -0.80 -14.43
CA GLU A 35 -1.05 -2.23 -14.70
C GLU A 35 -0.27 -2.43 -16.00
N PRO A 36 0.73 -3.32 -16.05
CA PRO A 36 1.28 -3.77 -17.32
C PRO A 36 0.09 -4.31 -18.13
N ASP A 37 -0.03 -3.87 -19.38
CA ASP A 37 -1.15 -4.26 -20.24
C ASP A 37 -1.17 -5.79 -20.31
N SER A 38 -2.24 -6.40 -19.79
CA SER A 38 -2.36 -7.87 -19.64
C SER A 38 -2.34 -8.62 -20.98
N PHE A 39 -2.32 -7.89 -22.09
CA PHE A 39 -2.28 -8.42 -23.45
C PHE A 39 -0.91 -8.32 -24.12
N GLU A 40 0.10 -7.62 -23.56
CA GLU A 40 1.43 -7.52 -24.19
C GLU A 40 2.16 -8.87 -24.31
N ASP A 41 1.91 -9.82 -23.40
CA ASP A 41 2.48 -11.18 -23.44
C ASP A 41 1.63 -12.20 -24.23
N ASN A 42 0.49 -11.79 -24.81
CA ASN A 42 -0.48 -12.69 -25.46
C ASN A 42 -0.64 -12.46 -26.97
N ASP A 43 0.22 -11.65 -27.58
CA ASP A 43 0.16 -11.29 -29.00
C ASP A 43 0.73 -12.37 -29.95
N ASP A 44 1.40 -13.41 -29.44
CA ASP A 44 2.10 -14.43 -30.25
C ASP A 44 1.30 -15.73 -30.54
N GLU A 45 0.01 -15.80 -30.22
CA GLU A 45 -0.85 -16.98 -30.53
C GLU A 45 -1.80 -16.76 -31.74
N LEU A 46 -1.27 -16.26 -32.86
CA LEU A 46 -1.98 -16.28 -34.17
C LEU A 46 -1.55 -17.40 -35.12
N ILE A 47 -0.82 -18.41 -34.64
CA ILE A 47 -0.56 -19.63 -35.42
C ILE A 47 -1.60 -20.69 -35.03
N ARG A 48 -2.81 -20.60 -35.60
CA ARG A 48 -3.63 -21.82 -35.77
C ARG A 48 -2.79 -22.78 -36.60
N LYS A 49 -2.25 -23.80 -35.94
CA LYS A 49 -1.72 -25.00 -36.59
C LYS A 49 -2.87 -25.58 -37.41
N ASN A 50 -2.87 -25.29 -38.71
CA ASN A 50 -3.78 -25.93 -39.66
C ASN A 50 -3.30 -27.38 -39.80
N ASP A 51 -4.12 -28.32 -39.31
CA ASP A 51 -4.05 -29.74 -39.66
C ASP A 51 -4.39 -29.95 -41.14
#